data_AF-A0A1F3VF74-F1
#
_entry.id   AF-A0A1F3VF74-F1
#
_cell.length_a   1.000
_cell.length_b   1.000
_cell.length_c   1.000
_cell.angle_alpha   90.00
_cell.angle_beta   90.00
_cell.angle_gamma   90.00
#
_symmetry.space_group_name_H-M   'P 1'
#
loop_
_entity.id
_entity.type
_entity.pdbx_description
1 polymer ?
#
loop_
_entity_poly.entity_id
_entity_poly.type
_entity_poly.pdbx_seq_one_letter_code
_entity_poly.pdbx_strand_id
1 'polypeptide(L)'
;MGNRKYPASLFVIVLGLIYALALKVSGGTLIKSIGFSLPHFQTLSLKDLWMGFIILTLPQIPLSIGNSVLATRQVAEDYFPQKKLGIKKIGLTYSLMNLIVPWFGGIPVCHGSGGMVGHYTFGARTGGSIVIYGTIYLVLGLFFSYVFGEAILLFPKPMLGVILLFEGWALMKLTRDLKDSKTDLGIAFLVGLLAVGLPYGYIIGLVVGTLLAVLIEKKIVKFSSV
;
A
#
# COMPACT_ATOMS: atom_id res chain seq x y z
N MET A 1 11.48 13.52 12.99
CA MET A 1 12.37 12.33 12.93
C MET A 1 12.95 12.22 11.53
N GLY A 2 13.71 13.24 11.10
CA GLY A 2 14.23 13.32 9.74
C GLY A 2 15.72 13.58 9.78
N ASN A 3 16.53 12.52 9.73
CA ASN A 3 17.90 12.70 9.27
C ASN A 3 17.82 12.92 7.75
N ARG A 4 18.20 14.11 7.31
CA ARG A 4 17.81 14.75 6.04
C ARG A 4 18.55 14.23 4.81
N LYS A 5 19.41 13.21 4.93
CA LYS A 5 20.30 12.79 3.85
C LYS A 5 20.06 11.37 3.32
N TYR A 6 19.58 10.45 4.17
CA TYR A 6 19.38 9.06 3.78
C TYR A 6 18.17 8.46 4.51
N PRO A 7 17.21 7.84 3.78
CA PRO A 7 16.05 7.22 4.41
C PRO A 7 16.47 6.05 5.29
N ALA A 8 15.94 5.97 6.52
CA ALA A 8 16.24 4.89 7.46
C ALA A 8 15.91 3.50 6.89
N SER A 9 14.88 3.41 6.04
CA SER A 9 14.52 2.19 5.31
C SER A 9 15.67 1.67 4.45
N LEU A 10 16.50 2.54 3.87
CA LEU A 10 17.64 2.14 3.05
C LEU A 10 18.69 1.39 3.88
N PHE A 11 19.00 1.89 5.09
CA PHE A 11 19.91 1.23 6.01
C PHE A 11 19.36 -0.11 6.51
N VAL A 12 18.07 -0.16 6.83
CA VAL A 12 17.37 -1.38 7.27
C VAL A 12 17.41 -2.44 6.17
N ILE A 13 17.19 -2.05 4.91
CA ILE A 13 17.29 -2.95 3.75
C ILE A 13 18.73 -3.43 3.54
N VAL A 14 19.72 -2.53 3.57
CA VAL A 14 21.14 -2.88 3.41
C VAL A 14 21.61 -3.81 4.52
N LEU A 15 21.26 -3.55 5.79
CA LEU A 15 21.59 -4.42 6.91
C LEU A 15 20.92 -5.80 6.78
N GLY A 16 19.66 -5.84 6.33
CA GLY A 16 18.96 -7.09 6.02
C GLY A 16 19.65 -7.89 4.91
N LEU A 17 20.11 -7.21 3.86
CA LEU A 17 20.89 -7.80 2.76
C LEU A 17 22.23 -8.35 3.24
N ILE A 18 22.98 -7.57 4.03
CA ILE A 18 24.26 -8.00 4.61
C ILE A 18 24.04 -9.22 5.51
N TYR A 19 23.03 -9.19 6.39
CA TYR A 19 22.67 -10.31 7.25
C TYR A 19 22.35 -11.57 6.45
N ALA A 20 21.53 -11.46 5.39
CA ALA A 20 21.17 -12.57 4.53
C ALA A 20 22.39 -13.15 3.79
N LEU A 21 23.23 -12.29 3.19
CA LEU A 21 24.42 -12.70 2.45
C LEU A 21 25.51 -13.29 3.36
N ALA A 22 25.70 -12.74 4.56
CA ALA A 22 26.75 -13.17 5.48
C ALA A 22 26.44 -14.50 6.18
N LEU A 23 25.16 -14.77 6.49
CA LEU A 23 24.79 -15.90 7.35
C LEU A 23 24.04 -17.01 6.62
N LYS A 24 23.50 -16.76 5.43
CA LYS A 24 22.57 -17.70 4.79
C LYS A 24 22.85 -18.04 3.34
N VAL A 25 23.86 -17.44 2.70
CA VAL A 25 24.11 -17.66 1.27
C VAL A 25 25.56 -17.99 0.97
N SER A 26 25.81 -19.17 0.37
CA SER A 26 27.12 -19.52 -0.18
C SER A 26 27.28 -18.89 -1.57
N GLY A 27 28.39 -18.15 -1.78
CA GLY A 27 28.61 -17.36 -3.01
C GLY A 27 28.56 -18.15 -4.33
N GLY A 28 28.88 -19.45 -4.30
CA GLY A 28 28.79 -20.33 -5.47
C GLY A 28 27.36 -20.67 -5.92
N THR A 29 26.38 -20.56 -5.02
CA THR A 29 24.96 -20.78 -5.32
C THR A 29 24.35 -19.54 -5.99
N LEU A 30 24.74 -18.34 -5.56
CA LEU A 30 24.16 -17.08 -6.04
C LEU A 30 24.38 -16.83 -7.54
N ILE A 31 25.58 -17.16 -8.04
CA ILE A 31 25.93 -16.96 -9.46
C ILE A 31 25.18 -17.94 -10.36
N LYS A 32 24.97 -19.18 -9.90
CA LYS A 32 24.16 -20.19 -10.61
C LYS A 32 22.65 -19.88 -10.60
N SER A 33 22.23 -18.98 -9.72
CA SER A 33 20.85 -18.55 -9.54
C SER A 33 20.46 -17.32 -10.36
N ILE A 34 21.40 -16.69 -11.07
CA ILE A 34 21.10 -15.62 -12.02
C ILE A 34 20.69 -16.26 -13.35
N GLY A 35 19.50 -15.93 -13.84
CA GLY A 35 18.96 -16.52 -15.06
C GLY A 35 17.74 -15.77 -15.55
N PHE A 36 17.52 -15.79 -16.86
CA PHE A 36 16.36 -15.18 -17.47
C PHE A 36 15.11 -16.06 -17.26
N SER A 37 14.06 -15.49 -16.69
CA SER A 37 12.78 -16.15 -16.43
C SER A 37 11.62 -15.22 -16.80
N LEU A 38 10.69 -15.73 -17.61
CA LEU A 38 9.47 -15.01 -17.97
C LEU A 38 8.38 -15.26 -16.93
N PRO A 39 7.48 -14.29 -16.71
CA PRO A 39 6.30 -14.53 -15.89
C PRO A 39 5.42 -15.60 -16.56
N HIS A 40 4.95 -16.55 -15.75
CA HIS A 40 4.12 -17.64 -16.23
C HIS A 40 2.65 -17.27 -16.09
N PHE A 41 1.86 -17.60 -17.11
CA PHE A 41 0.42 -17.38 -17.07
C PHE A 41 -0.22 -18.34 -16.04
N GLN A 42 -1.03 -17.78 -15.15
CA GLN A 42 -1.75 -18.50 -14.11
C GLN A 42 -3.21 -18.66 -14.51
N THR A 43 -3.73 -19.88 -14.39
CA THR A 43 -5.17 -20.12 -14.51
C THR A 43 -5.86 -19.79 -13.18
N LEU A 44 -6.88 -18.94 -13.21
CA LEU A 44 -7.65 -18.59 -12.03
C LEU A 44 -8.87 -19.50 -11.92
N SER A 45 -8.95 -20.29 -10.85
CA SER A 45 -10.16 -21.08 -10.58
C SER A 45 -11.26 -20.20 -9.98
N LEU A 46 -12.51 -20.64 -10.07
CA LEU A 46 -13.62 -19.95 -9.42
C LEU A 46 -13.43 -19.87 -7.90
N LYS A 47 -12.78 -20.88 -7.31
CA LYS A 47 -12.43 -20.91 -5.88
C LYS A 47 -11.41 -19.81 -5.55
N ASP A 48 -10.40 -19.62 -6.38
CA ASP A 48 -9.39 -18.56 -6.20
C ASP A 48 -10.05 -17.18 -6.30
N LEU A 49 -10.99 -17.01 -7.23
CA LEU A 49 -11.75 -15.77 -7.36
C LEU A 49 -12.58 -15.47 -6.11
N TRP A 50 -13.30 -16.46 -5.58
CA TRP A 50 -14.09 -16.31 -4.35
C TRP A 50 -13.20 -16.02 -3.13
N MET A 51 -12.10 -16.73 -2.98
CA MET A 51 -11.15 -16.51 -1.88
C MET A 51 -10.49 -15.14 -1.99
N GLY A 52 -10.04 -14.75 -3.18
CA GLY A 52 -9.49 -13.42 -3.45
C GLY A 52 -10.50 -12.32 -3.18
N PHE A 53 -11.77 -12.52 -3.55
CA PHE A 53 -12.84 -11.58 -3.25
C PHE A 53 -13.00 -11.35 -1.74
N ILE A 54 -13.11 -12.43 -0.96
CA ILE A 54 -13.38 -12.36 0.48
C ILE A 54 -12.15 -11.86 1.25
N ILE A 55 -10.96 -12.36 0.94
CA ILE A 55 -9.75 -12.14 1.76
C ILE A 55 -8.98 -10.90 1.31
N LEU A 56 -9.04 -10.54 0.02
CA LEU A 56 -8.29 -9.42 -0.53
C LEU A 56 -9.23 -8.28 -0.90
N THR A 57 -10.20 -8.50 -1.79
CA THR A 57 -11.01 -7.40 -2.36
C THR A 57 -11.80 -6.67 -1.29
N LEU A 58 -12.54 -7.38 -0.45
CA LEU A 58 -13.34 -6.82 0.64
C LEU A 58 -12.52 -5.87 1.56
N PRO A 59 -11.37 -6.28 2.13
CA PRO A 59 -10.51 -5.38 2.89
C PRO A 59 -9.88 -4.24 2.09
N GLN A 60 -9.64 -4.45 0.80
CA GLN A 60 -9.02 -3.44 -0.05
C GLN A 60 -10.01 -2.34 -0.46
N ILE A 61 -11.33 -2.52 -0.37
CA ILE A 61 -12.30 -1.46 -0.73
C ILE A 61 -12.00 -0.13 0.00
N PRO A 62 -12.00 -0.07 1.35
CA PRO A 62 -11.73 1.17 2.06
C PRO A 62 -10.32 1.71 1.78
N LEU A 63 -9.31 0.84 1.77
CA LEU A 63 -7.92 1.22 1.58
C LEU A 63 -7.66 1.78 0.17
N SER A 64 -8.20 1.13 -0.86
CA SER A 64 -8.02 1.54 -2.25
C SER A 64 -8.79 2.80 -2.60
N ILE A 65 -9.99 3.00 -2.06
CA ILE A 65 -10.71 4.26 -2.25
C ILE A 65 -9.96 5.40 -1.55
N GLY A 66 -9.61 5.23 -0.27
CA GLY A 66 -8.96 6.26 0.53
C GLY A 66 -7.56 6.60 0.02
N ASN A 67 -6.65 5.64 0.03
CA ASN A 67 -5.24 5.84 -0.32
C ASN A 67 -5.03 5.94 -1.83
N SER A 68 -5.55 4.96 -2.57
CA SER A 68 -5.16 4.76 -3.97
C SER A 68 -5.93 5.63 -4.96
N VAL A 69 -7.10 6.14 -4.59
CA VAL A 69 -7.96 6.96 -5.45
C VAL A 69 -8.06 8.41 -4.95
N LEU A 70 -8.60 8.63 -3.74
CA LEU A 70 -8.86 9.97 -3.22
C LEU A 70 -7.56 10.69 -2.84
N ALA A 71 -6.75 10.09 -1.96
CA ALA A 71 -5.48 10.68 -1.56
C ALA A 71 -4.50 10.81 -2.73
N THR A 72 -4.41 9.80 -3.61
CA THR A 72 -3.60 9.89 -4.84
C THR A 72 -4.03 11.07 -5.71
N ARG A 73 -5.33 11.28 -5.90
CA ARG A 73 -5.83 12.45 -6.64
C ARG A 73 -5.40 13.74 -5.98
N GLN A 74 -5.62 13.87 -4.68
CA GLN A 74 -5.30 15.09 -3.93
C GLN A 74 -3.80 15.39 -4.02
N VAL A 75 -2.93 14.42 -3.77
CA VAL A 75 -1.48 14.58 -3.92
C VAL A 75 -1.09 14.98 -5.34
N ALA A 76 -1.75 14.40 -6.36
CA ALA A 76 -1.50 14.78 -7.74
C ALA A 76 -1.90 16.23 -8.04
N GLU A 77 -3.03 16.70 -7.50
CA GLU A 77 -3.48 18.09 -7.62
C GLU A 77 -2.55 19.05 -6.87
N ASP A 78 -2.09 18.68 -5.67
CA ASP A 78 -1.20 19.50 -4.83
C ASP A 78 0.19 19.66 -5.45
N TYR A 79 0.77 18.58 -6.00
CA TYR A 79 2.14 18.58 -6.53
C TYR A 79 2.23 18.86 -8.03
N PHE A 80 1.16 18.61 -8.78
CA PHE A 80 1.10 18.81 -10.22
C PHE A 80 -0.19 19.52 -10.65
N PRO A 81 -0.48 20.74 -10.17
CA PRO A 81 -1.77 21.41 -10.37
C PRO A 81 -2.12 21.65 -11.85
N GLN A 82 -1.11 21.79 -12.71
CA GLN A 82 -1.23 21.87 -14.17
C GLN A 82 -1.75 20.57 -14.83
N LYS A 83 -1.76 19.43 -14.13
CA LYS A 83 -2.22 18.13 -14.63
C LYS A 83 -3.45 17.66 -13.88
N LYS A 84 -4.63 18.04 -14.37
CA LYS A 84 -5.91 17.62 -13.78
C LYS A 84 -6.11 16.11 -13.92
N LEU A 85 -6.16 15.41 -12.79
CA LEU A 85 -6.38 13.96 -12.73
C LEU A 85 -7.75 13.66 -12.13
N GLY A 86 -8.64 13.06 -12.92
CA GLY A 86 -9.98 12.70 -12.44
C GLY A 86 -10.00 11.34 -11.74
N ILE A 87 -10.87 11.20 -10.72
CA ILE A 87 -11.13 9.94 -10.01
C ILE A 87 -11.44 8.79 -10.99
N LYS A 88 -12.24 9.05 -12.03
CA LYS A 88 -12.57 8.05 -13.06
C LYS A 88 -11.33 7.48 -13.77
N LYS A 89 -10.35 8.33 -14.08
CA LYS A 89 -9.12 7.92 -14.77
C LYS A 89 -8.22 7.09 -13.86
N ILE A 90 -8.10 7.50 -12.58
CA ILE A 90 -7.38 6.71 -11.57
C ILE A 90 -8.06 5.36 -11.38
N GLY A 91 -9.39 5.34 -11.23
CA GLY A 91 -10.17 4.12 -11.08
C GLY A 91 -10.02 3.18 -12.26
N LEU A 92 -10.10 3.68 -13.49
CA LEU A 92 -9.93 2.85 -14.71
C LEU A 92 -8.55 2.18 -14.75
N THR A 93 -7.49 2.96 -14.57
CA THR A 93 -6.12 2.44 -14.60
C THR A 93 -5.83 1.50 -13.43
N TYR A 94 -6.32 1.83 -12.24
CA TYR A 94 -6.27 0.96 -11.05
C TYR A 94 -6.97 -0.38 -11.31
N SER A 95 -8.17 -0.38 -11.87
CA SER A 95 -8.91 -1.61 -12.20
C SER A 95 -8.21 -2.43 -13.27
N LEU A 96 -7.72 -1.80 -14.34
CA LEU A 96 -6.99 -2.50 -15.40
C LEU A 96 -5.74 -3.22 -14.87
N MET A 97 -4.95 -2.56 -14.02
CA MET A 97 -3.79 -3.20 -13.39
C MET A 97 -4.22 -4.43 -12.59
N ASN A 98 -5.25 -4.31 -11.74
CA ASN A 98 -5.70 -5.40 -10.88
C ASN A 98 -6.48 -6.50 -11.61
N LEU A 99 -6.96 -6.26 -12.84
CA LEU A 99 -7.53 -7.29 -13.70
C LEU A 99 -6.45 -8.11 -14.41
N ILE A 100 -5.28 -7.52 -14.69
CA ILE A 100 -4.18 -8.16 -15.42
C ILE A 100 -3.26 -8.93 -14.47
N VAL A 101 -2.88 -8.33 -13.35
CA VAL A 101 -1.86 -8.84 -12.42
C VAL A 101 -2.10 -10.28 -11.91
N PRO A 102 -3.33 -10.71 -11.56
CA PRO A 102 -3.58 -12.06 -11.05
C PRO A 102 -3.21 -13.17 -12.04
N TRP A 103 -3.33 -12.92 -13.34
CA TRP A 103 -2.97 -13.87 -14.40
C TRP A 103 -1.47 -14.13 -14.51
N PHE A 104 -0.64 -13.36 -13.80
CA PHE A 104 0.80 -13.55 -13.72
C PHE A 104 1.26 -13.88 -12.28
N GLY A 105 0.33 -14.31 -11.42
CA GLY A 105 0.61 -14.67 -10.03
C GLY A 105 0.94 -13.48 -9.12
N GLY A 106 0.63 -12.26 -9.56
CA GLY A 106 0.89 -11.07 -8.76
C GLY A 106 -0.21 -10.79 -7.72
N ILE A 107 0.12 -9.88 -6.80
CA ILE A 107 -0.76 -9.42 -5.72
C ILE A 107 -1.45 -8.10 -6.10
N PRO A 108 -2.52 -7.69 -5.41
CA PRO A 108 -3.18 -6.40 -5.68
C PRO A 108 -2.20 -5.22 -5.68
N VAL A 109 -2.33 -4.33 -6.67
CA VAL A 109 -1.45 -3.17 -6.89
C VAL A 109 -2.22 -1.85 -6.90
N CYS A 110 -1.53 -0.73 -6.72
CA CYS A 110 -2.17 0.58 -6.71
C CYS A 110 -1.23 1.71 -7.17
N HIS A 111 -1.79 2.91 -7.33
CA HIS A 111 -0.99 4.12 -7.61
C HIS A 111 -0.34 4.71 -6.35
N GLY A 112 -0.89 4.41 -5.16
CA GLY A 112 -0.37 4.76 -3.83
C GLY A 112 0.06 6.21 -3.63
N SER A 113 -0.73 7.01 -2.90
CA SER A 113 -0.40 8.40 -2.57
C SER A 113 1.00 8.55 -1.93
N GLY A 114 1.35 7.68 -0.99
CA GLY A 114 2.66 7.67 -0.33
C GLY A 114 3.84 7.44 -1.28
N GLY A 115 3.68 6.60 -2.30
CA GLY A 115 4.71 6.38 -3.32
C GLY A 115 4.95 7.64 -4.16
N MET A 116 3.86 8.32 -4.56
CA MET A 116 3.95 9.61 -5.26
C MET A 116 4.64 10.68 -4.41
N VAL A 117 4.27 10.80 -3.13
CA VAL A 117 4.92 11.72 -2.18
C VAL A 117 6.40 11.38 -2.03
N GLY A 118 6.76 10.10 -1.92
CA GLY A 118 8.14 9.65 -1.83
C GLY A 118 8.96 10.09 -3.05
N HIS A 119 8.51 9.74 -4.25
CA HIS A 119 9.20 10.15 -5.48
C HIS A 119 9.33 11.68 -5.58
N TYR A 120 8.28 12.44 -5.28
CA TYR A 120 8.32 13.89 -5.32
C TYR A 120 9.30 14.47 -4.28
N THR A 121 9.32 13.92 -3.06
CA THR A 121 10.22 14.33 -1.97
C THR A 121 11.68 14.12 -2.36
N PHE A 122 12.00 13.06 -3.09
CA PHE A 122 13.34 12.78 -3.61
C PHE A 122 13.65 13.45 -4.96
N GLY A 123 12.86 14.44 -5.37
CA GLY A 123 13.17 15.30 -6.51
C GLY A 123 12.52 14.91 -7.85
N ALA A 124 11.71 13.86 -7.89
CA ALA A 124 10.98 13.52 -9.12
C ALA A 124 9.92 14.59 -9.44
N ARG A 125 9.86 15.01 -10.71
CA ARG A 125 8.86 15.97 -11.22
C ARG A 125 8.09 15.46 -12.44
N THR A 126 8.42 14.26 -12.90
CA THR A 126 7.79 13.61 -14.05
C THR A 126 7.59 12.13 -13.75
N GLY A 127 6.81 11.44 -14.59
CA GLY A 127 6.64 9.98 -14.49
C GLY A 127 7.91 9.18 -14.81
N GLY A 128 8.99 9.82 -15.27
CA GLY A 128 10.24 9.15 -15.61
C GLY A 128 10.84 8.37 -14.43
N SER A 129 10.72 8.88 -13.19
CA SER A 129 11.18 8.15 -12.01
C SER A 129 10.43 6.83 -11.80
N ILE A 130 9.13 6.81 -12.10
CA ILE A 130 8.28 5.62 -11.97
C ILE A 130 8.64 4.62 -13.07
N VAL A 131 8.89 5.09 -14.29
CA VAL A 131 9.35 4.24 -15.40
C VAL A 131 10.69 3.59 -15.05
N ILE A 132 11.68 4.37 -14.62
CA ILE A 132 12.99 3.85 -14.21
C ILE A 132 12.85 2.83 -13.08
N TYR A 133 12.06 3.16 -12.06
CA TYR A 133 11.80 2.27 -10.92
C TYR A 133 11.14 0.95 -11.35
N GLY A 134 10.13 1.03 -12.22
CA GLY A 134 9.47 -0.14 -12.80
C GLY A 134 10.43 -0.97 -13.67
N THR A 135 11.27 -0.32 -14.49
CA THR A 135 12.28 -1.01 -15.31
C THR A 135 13.30 -1.73 -14.44
N ILE A 136 13.75 -1.13 -13.33
CA ILE A 136 14.64 -1.80 -12.37
C ILE A 136 13.96 -3.08 -11.85
N TYR A 137 12.70 -3.00 -11.41
CA TYR A 137 11.98 -4.20 -10.96
C TYR A 137 11.74 -5.24 -12.05
N LEU A 138 11.50 -4.82 -13.30
CA LEU A 138 11.39 -5.73 -14.43
C LEU A 138 12.72 -6.48 -14.65
N VAL A 139 13.86 -5.78 -14.63
CA VAL A 139 15.18 -6.43 -14.72
C VAL A 139 15.41 -7.37 -13.53
N LEU A 140 15.09 -6.94 -12.32
CA LEU A 140 15.22 -7.78 -11.13
C LEU A 140 14.35 -9.03 -11.21
N GLY A 141 13.10 -8.91 -11.64
CA GLY A 141 12.20 -10.05 -11.83
C GLY A 141 12.67 -10.99 -12.94
N LEU A 142 13.05 -10.46 -14.10
CA LEU A 142 13.45 -11.26 -15.25
C LEU A 142 14.76 -12.01 -15.02
N PHE A 143 15.75 -11.41 -14.35
CA PHE A 143 17.10 -12.00 -14.25
C PHE A 143 17.45 -12.57 -12.87
N PHE A 144 16.72 -12.17 -11.81
CA PHE A 144 17.04 -12.49 -10.42
C PHE A 144 15.86 -13.07 -9.63
N SER A 145 14.75 -13.44 -10.28
CA SER A 145 13.54 -13.96 -9.60
C SER A 145 13.80 -15.12 -8.65
N TYR A 146 14.68 -16.06 -9.00
CA TYR A 146 15.05 -17.16 -8.11
C TYR A 146 15.74 -16.66 -6.83
N VAL A 147 16.72 -15.77 -6.98
CA VAL A 147 17.45 -15.17 -5.85
C VAL A 147 16.49 -14.39 -4.95
N PHE A 148 15.54 -13.63 -5.53
CA PHE A 148 14.52 -12.92 -4.77
C PHE A 148 13.55 -13.86 -4.04
N GLY A 149 13.14 -14.95 -4.68
CA GLY A 149 12.27 -15.97 -4.06
C GLY A 149 12.88 -16.51 -2.77
N GLU A 150 14.15 -16.90 -2.80
CA GLU A 150 14.89 -17.34 -1.62
C GLU A 150 15.07 -16.21 -0.61
N ALA A 151 15.45 -15.01 -1.05
CA ALA A 151 15.68 -13.87 -0.17
C ALA A 151 14.43 -13.46 0.63
N ILE A 152 13.23 -13.55 0.04
CA ILE A 152 11.96 -13.27 0.72
C ILE A 152 11.74 -14.23 1.90
N LEU A 153 12.08 -15.51 1.74
CA LEU A 153 11.95 -16.51 2.82
C LEU A 153 12.92 -16.23 3.98
N LEU A 154 14.01 -15.50 3.71
CA LEU A 154 14.98 -15.09 4.71
C LEU A 154 14.65 -13.77 5.39
N PHE A 155 13.63 -13.04 4.92
CA PHE A 155 13.30 -11.71 5.44
C PHE A 155 12.87 -11.79 6.93
N PRO A 156 13.52 -11.05 7.84
CA PRO A 156 13.19 -11.13 9.26
C PRO A 156 11.78 -10.60 9.55
N LYS A 157 10.85 -11.50 9.91
CA LYS A 157 9.47 -11.13 10.29
C LYS A 157 9.39 -10.04 11.37
N PRO A 158 10.27 -9.99 12.39
CA PRO A 158 10.27 -8.89 13.35
C PRO A 158 10.53 -7.52 12.70
N MET A 159 11.41 -7.43 11.70
CA MET A 159 11.66 -6.18 10.98
C MET A 159 10.42 -5.75 10.20
N LEU A 160 9.71 -6.69 9.56
CA LEU A 160 8.42 -6.40 8.92
C LEU A 160 7.44 -5.79 9.93
N GLY A 161 7.31 -6.39 11.11
CA GLY A 161 6.44 -5.89 12.17
C GLY A 161 6.80 -4.47 12.61
N VAL A 162 8.09 -4.17 12.76
CA VAL A 162 8.57 -2.82 13.10
C VAL A 162 8.21 -1.82 12.00
N ILE A 163 8.46 -2.16 10.73
CA ILE A 163 8.11 -1.29 9.59
C ILE A 163 6.61 -1.02 9.58
N LEU A 164 5.78 -2.05 9.69
CA LEU A 164 4.33 -1.92 9.71
C LEU A 164 3.82 -1.12 10.92
N LEU A 165 4.45 -1.24 12.09
CA LEU A 165 4.12 -0.45 13.27
C LEU A 165 4.39 1.04 13.04
N PHE A 166 5.55 1.38 12.49
CA PHE A 166 5.90 2.78 12.20
C PHE A 166 5.02 3.38 11.10
N GLU A 167 4.71 2.62 10.05
CA GLU A 167 3.76 3.03 9.01
C GLU A 167 2.37 3.23 9.62
N GLY A 168 1.87 2.28 10.42
CA GLY A 168 0.60 2.41 11.14
C GLY A 168 0.57 3.64 12.05
N TRP A 169 1.64 3.90 12.79
CA TRP A 169 1.77 5.10 13.62
C TRP A 169 1.82 6.39 12.80
N ALA A 170 2.50 6.38 11.65
CA ALA A 170 2.51 7.51 10.73
C ALA A 170 1.10 7.82 10.19
N LEU A 171 0.36 6.79 9.79
CA LEU A 171 -1.03 6.92 9.34
C LEU A 171 -1.95 7.40 10.47
N MET A 172 -1.83 6.85 11.69
CA MET A 172 -2.63 7.29 12.83
C MET A 172 -2.45 8.78 13.15
N LYS A 173 -1.28 9.36 12.90
CA LYS A 173 -1.06 10.80 13.12
C LYS A 173 -1.88 11.69 12.18
N LEU A 174 -2.36 11.18 11.05
CA LEU A 174 -3.23 11.93 10.12
C LEU A 174 -4.61 12.21 10.74
N THR A 175 -5.06 11.42 11.73
CA THR A 175 -6.33 11.69 12.43
C THR A 175 -6.30 12.96 13.27
N ARG A 176 -5.13 13.56 13.49
CA ARG A 176 -4.97 14.85 14.18
C ARG A 176 -5.69 15.99 13.45
N ASP A 177 -5.91 15.85 12.15
CA ASP A 177 -6.67 16.83 11.37
C ASP A 177 -8.14 16.90 11.79
N LEU A 178 -8.63 15.90 12.54
CA LEU A 178 -10.00 15.82 13.06
C LEU A 178 -10.12 16.37 14.49
N LYS A 179 -9.02 16.82 15.12
CA LYS A 179 -8.99 17.17 16.55
C LYS A 179 -9.98 18.27 16.95
N ASP A 180 -10.30 19.18 16.02
CA ASP A 180 -11.16 20.33 16.27
C ASP A 180 -12.65 19.96 16.24
N SER A 181 -12.98 18.75 15.76
CA SER A 181 -14.33 18.19 15.72
C SER A 181 -14.42 16.94 16.58
N LYS A 182 -15.01 17.06 17.77
CA LYS A 182 -15.26 15.93 18.68
C LYS A 182 -16.04 14.81 17.99
N THR A 183 -16.96 15.17 17.10
CA THR A 183 -17.80 14.24 16.35
C THR A 183 -16.99 13.45 15.33
N ASP A 184 -16.20 14.12 14.50
CA ASP A 184 -15.40 13.44 13.46
C ASP A 184 -14.31 12.57 14.09
N LEU A 185 -13.69 13.07 15.17
CA LEU A 185 -12.73 12.30 15.95
C LEU A 185 -13.39 11.07 16.61
N GLY A 186 -14.61 11.22 17.14
CA GLY A 186 -15.40 10.12 17.71
C GLY A 186 -15.75 9.06 16.67
N ILE A 187 -16.15 9.46 15.46
CA ILE A 187 -16.40 8.55 14.33
C ILE A 187 -15.10 7.83 13.95
N ALA A 188 -13.99 8.55 13.78
CA ALA A 188 -12.71 7.95 13.43
C ALA A 188 -12.25 6.91 14.48
N PHE A 189 -12.41 7.21 15.76
CA PHE A 189 -12.09 6.28 16.84
C PHE A 189 -13.00 5.04 16.83
N LEU A 190 -14.31 5.23 16.64
CA LEU A 190 -15.25 4.12 16.49
C LEU A 190 -14.88 3.23 15.30
N VAL A 191 -14.59 3.81 14.14
CA VAL A 191 -14.15 3.06 12.95
C VAL A 191 -12.87 2.28 13.24
N GLY A 192 -11.91 2.88 13.94
CA GLY A 192 -10.69 2.20 14.37
C GLY A 192 -10.96 1.01 15.30
N LEU A 193 -11.85 1.17 16.28
CA LEU A 193 -12.25 0.08 17.17
C LEU A 193 -12.97 -1.05 16.44
N LEU A 194 -13.89 -0.71 15.52
CA LEU A 194 -14.59 -1.72 14.71
C LEU A 194 -13.59 -2.48 13.83
N ALA A 195 -12.65 -1.78 13.21
CA ALA A 195 -11.63 -2.37 12.35
C ALA A 195 -10.74 -3.40 13.08
N VAL A 196 -10.43 -3.15 14.35
CA VAL A 196 -9.60 -4.06 15.16
C VAL A 196 -10.43 -5.14 15.87
N GLY A 197 -11.64 -4.80 16.32
CA GLY A 197 -12.42 -5.63 17.22
C GLY A 197 -13.39 -6.62 16.56
N LEU A 198 -13.70 -6.44 15.27
CA LEU A 198 -14.70 -7.26 14.57
C LEU A 198 -14.13 -8.02 13.36
N PRO A 199 -14.65 -9.22 13.05
CA PRO A 199 -14.44 -9.85 11.77
C PRO A 199 -14.87 -8.91 10.63
N TYR A 200 -14.03 -8.72 9.62
CA TYR A 200 -14.27 -7.77 8.52
C TYR A 200 -14.53 -6.32 9.00
N GLY A 201 -13.97 -5.96 10.17
CA GLY A 201 -14.18 -4.68 10.83
C GLY A 201 -13.89 -3.45 9.97
N TYR A 202 -13.00 -3.56 8.99
CA TYR A 202 -12.69 -2.51 8.02
C TYR A 202 -13.88 -2.17 7.09
N ILE A 203 -14.71 -3.15 6.73
CA ILE A 203 -15.96 -2.92 5.97
C ILE A 203 -17.02 -2.39 6.91
N ILE A 204 -17.19 -3.03 8.06
CA ILE A 204 -18.20 -2.63 9.05
C ILE A 204 -17.95 -1.17 9.47
N GLY A 205 -16.70 -0.84 9.78
CA GLY A 205 -16.25 0.51 10.09
C GLY A 205 -16.50 1.48 8.94
N LEU A 206 -16.18 1.11 7.69
CA LEU A 206 -16.48 1.96 6.52
C LEU A 206 -17.97 2.28 6.42
N VAL A 207 -18.84 1.26 6.50
CA VAL A 207 -20.30 1.42 6.37
C VAL A 207 -20.85 2.22 7.55
N VAL A 208 -20.55 1.81 8.78
CA VAL A 208 -21.05 2.46 10.00
C VAL A 208 -20.56 3.89 10.10
N GLY A 209 -19.26 4.13 9.88
CA GLY A 209 -18.66 5.46 9.92
C GLY A 209 -19.25 6.40 8.87
N THR A 210 -19.43 5.92 7.64
CA THR A 210 -20.04 6.71 6.55
C THR A 210 -21.50 7.04 6.86
N LEU A 211 -22.29 6.06 7.32
CA LEU A 211 -23.68 6.27 7.67
C LEU A 211 -23.82 7.28 8.81
N LEU A 212 -23.02 7.14 9.87
CA LEU A 212 -23.03 8.08 10.99
C LEU A 212 -22.67 9.49 10.56
N ALA A 213 -21.62 9.65 9.74
CA ALA A 213 -21.24 10.95 9.20
C ALA A 213 -22.40 11.61 8.42
N VAL A 214 -23.05 10.87 7.52
CA VAL A 214 -24.18 11.37 6.73
C VAL A 214 -25.40 11.70 7.59
N LEU A 215 -25.73 10.86 8.58
CA LEU A 215 -26.88 11.09 9.46
C LEU A 215 -26.71 12.33 10.34
N ILE A 216 -25.48 12.59 10.79
CA ILE A 216 -25.13 13.77 11.58
C ILE A 216 -25.14 15.02 10.70
N GLU A 217 -24.55 14.95 9.50
CA GLU A 217 -24.56 16.06 8.53
C GLU A 217 -26.00 16.47 8.18
N LYS A 218 -26.89 15.49 8.02
CA LYS A 218 -28.33 15.70 7.78
C LYS A 218 -29.12 16.09 9.04
N LYS A 219 -28.47 16.25 10.20
CA LYS A 219 -29.08 16.59 11.50
C LYS A 219 -30.17 15.61 11.97
N ILE A 220 -30.15 14.37 11.47
CA ILE A 220 -31.09 13.30 11.86
C ILE A 220 -30.73 12.75 13.24
N VAL A 221 -29.42 12.67 13.53
CA VAL A 221 -28.88 12.23 14.82
C VAL A 221 -28.00 13.34 15.38
N LYS A 222 -28.12 13.64 16.67
CA LYS A 222 -27.21 14.54 17.39
C LYS A 222 -26.17 13.71 18.12
N PHE A 223 -24.90 14.03 17.92
CA PHE A 223 -23.84 13.47 18.75
C PHE A 223 -23.94 14.11 20.14
N SER A 224 -24.43 13.35 21.12
CA SER A 224 -24.59 13.85 22.49
C SER A 224 -23.20 13.92 23.14
N SER A 225 -22.63 15.12 23.25
CA SER A 225 -21.48 15.34 24.12
C SER A 225 -21.96 15.28 25.57
N VAL A 226 -21.74 14.14 26.22
CA VAL A 226 -21.65 14.09 27.68
C VAL A 226 -20.38 14.82 28.10
#